data_AF-A0A7H0FNB2-F1
#
_entry.id   AF-A0A7H0FNB2-F1
#
_cell.length_a   1.000
_cell.length_b   1.000
_cell.length_c   1.000
_cell.angle_alpha   90.00
_cell.angle_beta   90.00
_cell.angle_gamma   90.00
#
_symmetry.space_group_name_H-M   'P 1'
#
loop_
_entity.id
_entity.type
_entity.pdbx_description
1 polymer ?
#
loop_
_entity_poly.entity_id
_entity_poly.type
_entity_poly.pdbx_seq_one_letter_code
_entity_poly.pdbx_strand_id
1 'polypeptide(L)'
;MANSLQEEYQKLVKMNYSELVTYLNNKYGSVPGSYFRTPTCKSKNPKITRSMEGSEIHHVGEDNYPNLSTTDYALVAPWEEQLPDRLVYCNLLEHTLLHTLISEKYGTVQPYFAFKAQLVQDIINDYEFQKDWLKVVYSQMKDNKELLIELYDRVNAKSLLNL
;
A
#
# COMPACT_ATOMS: atom_id res chain seq x y z
N MET A 1 22.32 9.37 -9.31
CA MET A 1 21.64 8.31 -10.08
C MET A 1 20.17 8.34 -9.70
N ALA A 2 19.37 9.18 -10.36
CA ALA A 2 17.93 9.33 -10.08
C ALA A 2 17.05 8.33 -10.88
N ASN A 3 17.68 7.34 -11.54
CA ASN A 3 17.03 6.48 -12.53
C ASN A 3 16.43 5.17 -11.98
N SER A 4 16.62 4.80 -10.69
CA SER A 4 16.24 3.45 -10.25
C SER A 4 14.74 3.25 -9.96
N LEU A 5 14.05 4.25 -9.38
CA LEU A 5 12.63 4.12 -9.02
C LEU A 5 11.71 4.27 -10.23
N GLN A 6 11.99 5.22 -11.12
CA GLN A 6 11.24 5.41 -12.36
C GLN A 6 11.30 4.15 -13.24
N GLU A 7 12.51 3.58 -13.42
CA GLU A 7 12.70 2.35 -14.20
C GLU A 7 11.99 1.15 -13.55
N GLU A 8 12.05 1.03 -12.22
CA GLU A 8 11.28 0.02 -11.49
C GLU A 8 9.78 0.22 -11.71
N TYR A 9 9.26 1.44 -11.55
CA TYR A 9 7.85 1.75 -11.75
C TYR A 9 7.36 1.34 -13.15
N GLN A 10 8.14 1.65 -14.21
CA GLN A 10 7.81 1.26 -15.59
C GLN A 10 7.72 -0.27 -15.79
N LYS A 11 8.39 -1.05 -14.94
CA LYS A 11 8.22 -2.50 -14.89
C LYS A 11 6.98 -2.89 -14.09
N LEU A 12 6.75 -2.28 -12.92
CA LEU A 12 5.64 -2.62 -12.03
C LEU A 12 4.27 -2.36 -12.67
N VAL A 13 4.09 -1.24 -13.36
CA VAL A 13 2.79 -0.88 -13.98
C VAL A 13 2.33 -1.83 -15.08
N LYS A 14 3.23 -2.68 -15.60
CA LYS A 14 2.93 -3.70 -16.62
C LYS A 14 2.45 -5.01 -16.01
N MET A 15 2.60 -5.18 -14.70
CA MET A 15 2.19 -6.39 -13.98
C MET A 15 0.70 -6.35 -13.67
N ASN A 16 0.05 -7.51 -13.76
CA ASN A 16 -1.25 -7.68 -13.11
C ASN A 16 -1.09 -7.81 -11.58
N TYR A 17 -2.20 -7.80 -10.86
CA TYR A 17 -2.19 -7.83 -9.39
C TYR A 17 -1.43 -9.01 -8.80
N SER A 18 -1.61 -10.23 -9.34
CA SER A 18 -0.95 -11.43 -8.84
C SER A 18 0.56 -11.42 -9.12
N GLU A 19 0.96 -10.92 -10.28
CA GLU A 19 2.37 -10.73 -10.64
C GLU A 19 3.04 -9.71 -9.72
N LEU A 20 2.37 -8.59 -9.43
CA LEU A 20 2.89 -7.55 -8.53
C LEU A 20 3.05 -8.09 -7.10
N VAL A 21 2.05 -8.81 -6.57
CA VAL A 21 2.15 -9.47 -5.24
C VAL A 21 3.34 -10.43 -5.21
N THR A 22 3.51 -11.26 -6.25
CA THR A 22 4.64 -12.19 -6.35
C THR A 22 5.98 -11.45 -6.38
N TYR A 23 6.07 -10.38 -7.18
CA TYR A 23 7.25 -9.55 -7.26
C TYR A 23 7.63 -8.94 -5.90
N LEU A 24 6.65 -8.36 -5.19
CA LEU A 24 6.86 -7.71 -3.90
C LEU A 24 7.26 -8.71 -2.82
N ASN A 25 6.67 -9.91 -2.80
CA ASN A 25 7.09 -11.00 -1.92
C ASN A 25 8.54 -11.43 -2.17
N ASN A 26 8.97 -11.51 -3.44
CA ASN A 26 10.37 -11.80 -3.77
C ASN A 26 11.32 -10.66 -3.39
N LYS A 27 10.86 -9.40 -3.50
CA LYS A 27 11.64 -8.20 -3.19
C LYS A 27 11.86 -8.01 -1.69
N TYR A 28 10.81 -8.16 -0.89
CA TYR A 28 10.82 -7.81 0.53
C TYR A 28 10.91 -9.00 1.48
N GLY A 29 10.73 -10.22 0.96
CA GLY A 29 10.58 -11.44 1.74
C GLY A 29 9.17 -11.62 2.32
N SER A 30 8.90 -12.82 2.82
CA SER A 30 7.62 -13.17 3.44
C SER A 30 7.38 -12.40 4.73
N VAL A 31 6.13 -12.02 4.99
CA VAL A 31 5.72 -11.48 6.28
C VAL A 31 5.84 -12.58 7.35
N PRO A 32 6.47 -12.35 8.52
CA PRO A 32 6.82 -13.44 9.43
C PRO A 32 5.68 -13.87 10.36
N GLY A 33 4.49 -13.27 10.25
CA GLY A 33 3.37 -13.54 11.16
C GLY A 33 2.06 -12.96 10.65
N SER A 34 0.96 -13.42 11.25
CA SER A 34 -0.39 -12.92 10.93
C SER A 34 -0.54 -11.44 11.27
N TYR A 35 -1.39 -10.74 10.51
CA TYR A 35 -1.62 -9.30 10.67
C TYR A 35 -2.28 -8.97 12.01
N PHE A 36 -3.38 -9.64 12.33
CA PHE A 36 -3.91 -9.68 13.69
C PHE A 36 -3.28 -10.82 14.48
N ARG A 37 -3.17 -10.65 15.81
CA ARG A 37 -2.57 -11.67 16.68
C ARG A 37 -3.44 -12.92 16.85
N THR A 38 -4.75 -12.79 16.70
CA THR A 38 -5.72 -13.87 16.93
C THR A 38 -6.95 -13.72 16.02
N PRO A 39 -7.73 -14.81 15.81
CA PRO A 39 -8.97 -14.78 15.02
C PRO A 39 -10.03 -13.78 15.46
N THR A 40 -9.95 -13.28 16.70
CA THR A 40 -10.86 -12.23 17.18
C THR A 40 -10.51 -10.84 16.66
N CYS A 41 -9.41 -10.67 15.91
CA CYS A 41 -8.96 -9.41 15.31
C CYS A 41 -8.90 -8.20 16.27
N LYS A 42 -8.75 -8.47 17.59
CA LYS A 42 -8.75 -7.45 18.65
C LYS A 42 -7.49 -6.59 18.67
N SER A 43 -6.40 -7.09 18.08
CA SER A 43 -5.11 -6.41 18.18
C SER A 43 -4.16 -6.81 17.06
N LYS A 44 -3.58 -5.80 16.41
CA LYS A 44 -2.57 -5.96 15.36
C LYS A 44 -1.30 -6.56 15.93
N ASN A 45 -0.53 -7.25 15.11
CA ASN A 45 0.76 -7.83 15.47
C ASN A 45 1.87 -6.77 15.29
N PRO A 46 2.43 -6.21 16.38
CA PRO A 46 3.48 -5.19 16.25
C PRO A 46 4.83 -5.79 15.81
N LYS A 47 5.00 -7.11 15.84
CA LYS A 47 6.28 -7.76 15.50
C LYS A 47 6.54 -7.87 14.01
N ILE A 48 5.52 -7.62 13.18
CA ILE A 48 5.62 -7.71 11.72
C ILE A 48 5.72 -6.32 11.09
N THR A 49 5.67 -5.23 11.87
CA THR A 49 5.69 -3.89 11.30
C THR A 49 7.10 -3.49 10.88
N ARG A 50 7.21 -2.83 9.72
CA ARG A 50 8.47 -2.30 9.15
C ARG A 50 8.35 -0.81 8.84
N SER A 51 7.54 -0.08 9.62
CA SER A 51 7.24 1.33 9.36
C SER A 51 8.48 2.22 9.37
N MET A 52 9.49 1.90 10.19
CA MET A 52 10.77 2.63 10.21
C MET A 52 11.60 2.45 8.92
N GLU A 53 11.23 1.50 8.07
CA GLU A 53 11.80 1.30 6.73
C GLU A 53 10.92 1.96 5.64
N GLY A 54 9.86 2.67 6.01
CA GLY A 54 8.87 3.21 5.08
C GLY A 54 7.97 2.13 4.46
N SER A 55 7.97 0.92 5.02
CA SER A 55 7.20 -0.21 4.52
C SER A 55 5.87 -0.39 5.25
N GLU A 56 4.85 -0.73 4.47
CA GLU A 56 3.49 -1.07 4.87
C GLU A 56 3.21 -2.54 4.55
N ILE A 57 2.14 -3.08 5.14
CA ILE A 57 1.64 -4.42 4.82
C ILE A 57 0.35 -4.25 4.04
N HIS A 58 0.29 -4.91 2.90
CA HIS A 58 -0.90 -5.08 2.09
C HIS A 58 -1.49 -6.48 2.30
N HIS A 59 -2.82 -6.56 2.40
CA HIS A 59 -3.53 -7.83 2.46
C HIS A 59 -3.85 -8.30 1.04
N VAL A 60 -3.27 -9.42 0.61
CA VAL A 60 -3.43 -9.94 -0.76
C VAL A 60 -4.91 -10.21 -1.08
N GLY A 61 -5.70 -10.63 -0.09
CA GLY A 61 -7.14 -10.86 -0.23
C GLY A 61 -8.01 -9.60 -0.33
N GLU A 62 -7.45 -8.39 -0.28
CA GLU A 62 -8.25 -7.15 -0.44
C GLU A 62 -8.82 -6.97 -1.85
N ASP A 63 -8.39 -7.79 -2.81
CA ASP A 63 -9.07 -7.90 -4.10
C ASP A 63 -10.41 -8.66 -3.99
N ASN A 64 -10.75 -9.28 -2.86
CA ASN A 64 -12.04 -9.96 -2.64
C ASN A 64 -12.75 -9.48 -1.37
N TYR A 65 -12.00 -9.06 -0.36
CA TYR A 65 -12.51 -8.61 0.95
C TYR A 65 -11.94 -7.23 1.28
N PRO A 66 -12.70 -6.13 1.18
CA PRO A 66 -12.13 -4.80 1.39
C PRO A 66 -11.73 -4.55 2.86
N ASN A 67 -10.74 -3.68 3.07
CA ASN A 67 -10.35 -3.14 4.39
C ASN A 67 -9.98 -4.19 5.44
N LEU A 68 -9.27 -5.26 5.07
CA LEU A 68 -8.84 -6.36 5.96
C LEU A 68 -7.90 -5.91 7.08
N SER A 69 -7.37 -4.69 6.99
CA SER A 69 -6.62 -4.04 8.06
C SER A 69 -7.47 -3.51 9.23
N THR A 70 -8.81 -3.53 9.08
CA THR A 70 -9.81 -3.03 10.03
C THR A 70 -10.58 -4.19 10.67
N THR A 71 -10.74 -4.17 12.00
CA THR A 71 -11.31 -5.28 12.77
C THR A 71 -12.68 -5.74 12.26
N ASP A 72 -13.61 -4.83 11.98
CA ASP A 72 -14.98 -5.20 11.57
C ASP A 72 -15.01 -5.95 10.23
N TYR A 73 -14.18 -5.53 9.28
CA TYR A 73 -14.04 -6.18 7.97
C TYR A 73 -13.24 -7.49 8.07
N ALA A 74 -12.21 -7.53 8.91
CA ALA A 74 -11.40 -8.72 9.13
C ALA A 74 -12.20 -9.86 9.80
N LEU A 75 -13.21 -9.54 10.61
CA LEU A 75 -14.07 -10.53 11.27
C LEU A 75 -15.10 -11.18 10.35
N VAL A 76 -15.46 -10.53 9.23
CA VAL A 76 -16.40 -11.09 8.25
C VAL A 76 -15.70 -11.90 7.15
N ALA A 77 -14.40 -11.71 6.96
CA ALA A 77 -13.57 -12.48 6.04
C ALA A 77 -13.05 -13.78 6.69
N PRO A 78 -12.65 -14.78 5.89
CA PRO A 78 -11.94 -15.95 6.40
C PRO A 78 -10.69 -15.53 7.18
N TRP A 79 -10.43 -16.19 8.33
CA TRP A 79 -9.26 -15.89 9.16
C TRP A 79 -7.95 -16.08 8.38
N GLU A 80 -7.95 -16.97 7.40
CA GLU A 80 -6.86 -17.25 6.49
C GLU A 80 -6.34 -15.98 5.81
N GLU A 81 -7.21 -15.00 5.53
CA GLU A 81 -6.81 -13.72 4.94
C GLU A 81 -5.90 -12.86 5.84
N GLN A 82 -5.80 -13.21 7.12
CA GLN A 82 -4.89 -12.55 8.06
C GLN A 82 -3.56 -13.30 8.21
N LEU A 83 -3.38 -14.47 7.59
CA LEU A 83 -2.18 -15.31 7.72
C LEU A 83 -0.99 -14.78 6.91
N PRO A 84 0.25 -15.11 7.31
CA PRO A 84 1.49 -14.63 6.69
C PRO A 84 1.55 -14.65 5.15
N ASP A 85 1.07 -15.74 4.54
CA ASP A 85 1.08 -15.98 3.10
C ASP A 85 0.02 -15.19 2.33
N ARG A 86 -0.90 -14.54 3.06
CA ARG A 86 -1.91 -13.61 2.55
C ARG A 86 -1.52 -12.14 2.76
N LEU A 87 -0.27 -11.89 3.14
CA LEU A 87 0.27 -10.55 3.38
C LEU A 87 1.51 -10.31 2.53
N VAL A 88 1.72 -9.06 2.13
CA VAL A 88 2.93 -8.66 1.39
C VAL A 88 3.42 -7.29 1.88
N TYR A 89 4.74 -7.14 2.01
CA TYR A 89 5.34 -5.83 2.27
C TYR A 89 5.37 -4.99 0.98
N CYS A 90 5.13 -3.69 1.13
CA CYS A 90 5.20 -2.72 0.06
C CYS A 90 5.61 -1.36 0.61
N ASN A 91 6.11 -0.46 -0.24
CA ASN A 91 6.20 0.96 0.07
C ASN A 91 4.92 1.70 -0.36
N LEU A 92 4.84 3.02 -0.13
CA LEU A 92 3.67 3.82 -0.46
C LEU A 92 3.27 3.76 -1.96
N LEU A 93 4.23 3.82 -2.88
CA LEU A 93 3.96 3.77 -4.32
C LEU A 93 3.40 2.41 -4.73
N GLU A 94 4.03 1.33 -4.24
CA GLU A 94 3.63 -0.04 -4.52
C GLU A 94 2.26 -0.38 -3.92
N HIS A 95 1.98 0.08 -2.70
CA HIS A 95 0.68 -0.07 -2.06
C HIS A 95 -0.41 0.67 -2.84
N THR A 96 -0.11 1.89 -3.29
CA THR A 96 -1.02 2.67 -4.12
C THR A 96 -1.30 1.95 -5.45
N LEU A 97 -0.27 1.37 -6.09
CA LEU A 97 -0.44 0.61 -7.32
C LEU A 97 -1.27 -0.67 -7.11
N LEU A 98 -1.08 -1.40 -6.01
CA LEU A 98 -1.92 -2.55 -5.67
C LEU A 98 -3.41 -2.15 -5.60
N HIS A 99 -3.73 -1.04 -4.92
CA HIS A 99 -5.10 -0.54 -4.86
C HIS A 99 -5.60 0.05 -6.17
N THR A 100 -4.74 0.67 -7.00
CA THR A 100 -5.08 1.07 -8.37
C THR A 100 -5.54 -0.13 -9.18
N LEU A 101 -4.79 -1.23 -9.17
CA LEU A 101 -5.11 -2.45 -9.91
C LEU A 101 -6.44 -3.08 -9.43
N ILE A 102 -6.68 -3.10 -8.12
CA ILE A 102 -7.98 -3.55 -7.56
C ILE A 102 -9.11 -2.64 -8.05
N SER A 103 -8.92 -1.32 -8.02
CA SER A 103 -9.92 -0.36 -8.47
C SER A 103 -10.23 -0.49 -9.96
N GLU A 104 -9.22 -0.67 -10.80
CA GLU A 104 -9.38 -0.90 -12.25
C GLU A 104 -10.13 -2.21 -12.53
N LYS A 105 -9.79 -3.29 -11.81
CA LYS A 105 -10.46 -4.59 -11.92
C LYS A 105 -11.97 -4.49 -11.67
N TYR A 106 -12.39 -3.70 -10.68
CA TYR A 106 -13.79 -3.59 -10.26
C TYR A 106 -14.51 -2.33 -10.73
N GLY A 107 -13.83 -1.45 -11.47
CA GLY A 107 -14.38 -0.15 -11.88
C GLY A 107 -14.82 0.74 -10.72
N THR A 108 -14.25 0.55 -9.53
CA THR A 108 -14.66 1.25 -8.29
C THR A 108 -13.43 1.72 -7.51
N VAL A 109 -13.41 2.99 -7.12
CA VAL A 109 -12.31 3.57 -6.32
C VAL A 109 -12.30 2.97 -4.91
N GLN A 110 -11.17 2.40 -4.51
CA GLN A 110 -11.00 1.83 -3.18
C GLN A 110 -10.95 2.93 -2.10
N PRO A 111 -11.50 2.72 -0.90
CA PRO A 111 -11.42 3.67 0.22
C PRO A 111 -9.98 4.09 0.58
N TYR A 112 -9.00 3.24 0.28
CA TYR A 112 -7.56 3.53 0.38
C TYR A 112 -7.19 4.92 -0.15
N PHE A 113 -7.69 5.30 -1.33
CA PHE A 113 -7.32 6.57 -1.97
C PHE A 113 -7.71 7.78 -1.12
N ALA A 114 -8.89 7.75 -0.49
CA ALA A 114 -9.33 8.79 0.44
C ALA A 114 -8.53 8.74 1.75
N PHE A 115 -8.26 7.55 2.29
CA PHE A 115 -7.48 7.39 3.53
C PHE A 115 -6.04 7.86 3.41
N LYS A 116 -5.43 7.75 2.23
CA LYS A 116 -4.06 8.18 1.96
C LYS A 116 -3.93 9.57 1.34
N ALA A 117 -5.04 10.17 0.91
CA ALA A 117 -5.03 11.45 0.18
C ALA A 117 -4.24 12.55 0.91
N GLN A 118 -4.45 12.71 2.22
CA GLN A 118 -3.73 13.73 2.99
C GLN A 118 -2.22 13.47 3.02
N LEU A 119 -1.79 12.22 3.25
CA LEU A 119 -0.37 11.87 3.25
C LEU A 119 0.26 12.14 1.87
N VAL A 120 -0.43 11.77 0.79
CA VAL A 120 0.06 12.00 -0.57
C VAL A 120 0.13 13.50 -0.87
N GLN A 121 -0.87 14.28 -0.46
CA GLN A 121 -0.85 15.74 -0.57
C GLN A 121 0.32 16.36 0.20
N ASP A 122 0.54 15.94 1.44
CA ASP A 122 1.66 16.42 2.28
C ASP A 122 3.00 16.11 1.61
N ILE A 123 3.17 14.93 1.01
CA ILE A 123 4.36 14.56 0.25
C ILE A 123 4.53 15.46 -0.98
N ILE A 124 3.46 15.69 -1.76
CA ILE A 124 3.51 16.53 -2.95
C ILE A 124 3.95 17.95 -2.59
N ASN A 125 3.43 18.49 -1.49
CA ASN A 125 3.67 19.85 -1.02
C ASN A 125 4.97 20.02 -0.19
N ASP A 126 5.84 19.00 -0.12
CA ASP A 126 7.07 19.04 0.68
C ASP A 126 6.84 19.39 2.15
N TYR A 127 5.77 18.86 2.73
CA TYR A 127 5.45 19.08 4.13
C TYR A 127 6.58 18.59 5.05
N GLU A 128 6.88 19.37 6.09
CA GLU A 128 7.90 19.01 7.08
C GLU A 128 7.37 17.99 8.09
N PHE A 129 7.55 16.70 7.79
CA PHE A 129 7.10 15.60 8.64
C PHE A 129 7.86 15.52 9.96
N GLN A 130 7.11 15.49 11.08
CA GLN A 130 7.68 15.39 12.42
C GLN A 130 8.01 13.94 12.82
N LYS A 131 7.20 12.96 12.40
CA LYS A 131 7.40 11.55 12.74
C LYS A 131 8.47 10.91 11.87
N ASP A 132 9.42 10.20 12.47
CA ASP A 132 10.58 9.67 11.73
C ASP A 132 10.21 8.70 10.61
N TRP A 133 9.24 7.81 10.83
CA TRP A 133 8.78 6.91 9.77
C TRP A 133 8.16 7.66 8.58
N LEU A 134 7.52 8.81 8.80
CA LEU A 134 6.99 9.65 7.72
C LEU A 134 8.12 10.35 6.95
N LYS A 135 9.20 10.76 7.64
CA LYS A 135 10.41 11.28 6.97
C LYS A 135 11.01 10.24 6.03
N VAL A 136 11.01 8.97 6.43
CA VAL A 136 11.47 7.86 5.58
C VAL A 136 10.56 7.69 4.35
N VAL A 137 9.24 7.63 4.53
CA VAL A 137 8.29 7.55 3.41
C VAL A 137 8.45 8.74 2.45
N TYR A 138 8.55 9.97 2.99
CA TYR A 138 8.81 11.16 2.18
C TYR A 138 10.13 11.05 1.42
N SER A 139 11.22 10.61 2.07
CA SER A 139 12.52 10.47 1.40
C SER A 139 12.51 9.48 0.23
N GLN A 140 11.64 8.47 0.26
CA GLN A 140 11.46 7.50 -0.83
C GLN A 140 10.69 8.09 -2.02
N MET A 141 9.86 9.10 -1.79
CA MET A 141 8.92 9.64 -2.79
C MET A 141 9.21 11.06 -3.26
N LYS A 142 9.98 11.86 -2.51
CA LYS A 142 10.19 13.30 -2.76
C LYS A 142 10.65 13.65 -4.18
N ASP A 143 11.41 12.76 -4.81
CA ASP A 143 11.97 12.96 -6.15
C ASP A 143 11.11 12.30 -7.26
N ASN A 144 10.00 11.64 -6.91
CA ASN A 144 9.14 10.87 -7.83
C ASN A 144 7.64 11.01 -7.48
N LYS A 145 7.22 12.21 -7.03
CA LYS A 145 5.87 12.49 -6.53
C LYS A 145 4.80 12.34 -7.61
N GLU A 146 5.18 12.64 -8.86
CA GLU A 146 4.35 12.53 -10.05
C GLU A 146 3.81 11.11 -10.26
N LEU A 147 4.54 10.08 -9.83
CA LEU A 147 4.09 8.70 -9.91
C LEU A 147 2.86 8.44 -9.03
N LEU A 148 2.79 9.06 -7.85
CA LEU A 148 1.59 8.97 -7.00
C LEU A 148 0.41 9.69 -7.65
N ILE A 149 0.66 10.85 -8.25
CA ILE A 149 -0.37 11.62 -8.96
C ILE A 149 -0.93 10.80 -10.13
N GLU A 150 -0.06 10.16 -10.91
CA GLU A 150 -0.45 9.27 -12.02
C GLU A 150 -1.35 8.13 -11.54
N LEU A 151 -0.99 7.46 -10.43
CA LEU A 151 -1.80 6.36 -9.89
C LEU A 151 -3.17 6.80 -9.38
N TYR A 152 -3.28 8.00 -8.80
CA TYR A 152 -4.56 8.60 -8.42
C TYR A 152 -5.39 8.99 -9.65
N ASP A 153 -4.75 9.47 -10.72
CA ASP A 153 -5.42 9.86 -11.97
C ASP A 153 -6.02 8.65 -12.71
N ARG A 154 -5.31 7.51 -12.74
CA ARG A 154 -5.78 6.25 -13.35
C ARG A 154 -7.15 5.79 -12.87
N VAL A 155 -7.50 6.12 -11.63
CA VAL A 155 -8.78 5.74 -11.01
C VAL A 155 -9.73 6.93 -10.82
N ASN A 156 -9.47 8.07 -11.49
CA ASN A 156 -10.24 9.30 -11.37
C ASN A 156 -10.32 9.85 -9.92
N ALA A 157 -9.30 9.57 -9.10
CA ALA A 157 -9.22 10.00 -7.70
C ALA A 157 -8.33 11.25 -7.50
N LYS A 158 -7.76 11.80 -8.57
CA LYS A 158 -6.85 12.97 -8.51
C LYS A 158 -7.46 14.18 -7.80
N SER A 159 -8.77 14.39 -7.87
CA SER A 159 -9.47 15.46 -7.16
C SER A 159 -9.31 15.38 -5.63
N LEU A 160 -9.04 14.19 -5.06
CA LEU A 160 -8.79 14.01 -3.64
C LEU A 160 -7.49 14.67 -3.18
N LEU A 161 -6.56 14.93 -4.09
CA LEU A 161 -5.26 15.52 -3.77
C LEU A 161 -5.32 17.06 -3.68
N ASN A 162 -6.43 17.68 -4.10
CA ASN A 162 -6.61 19.13 -4.19
C ASN A 162 -5.43 19.84 -4.89
N LEU A 163 -4.98 19.26 -6.00
CA LEU A 163 -3.92 19.79 -6.87
C LEU A 163 -4.48 20.76 -7.92
#